data_AF-A0A086BI79-F1
#
_entry.id   AF-A0A086BI79-F1
#
_cell.length_a   1.000
_cell.length_b   1.000
_cell.length_c   1.000
_cell.angle_alpha   90.00
_cell.angle_beta   90.00
_cell.angle_gamma   90.00
#
_symmetry.space_group_name_H-M   'P 1'
#
loop_
_entity.id
_entity.type
_entity.pdbx_description
1 polymer ?
#
loop_
_entity_poly.entity_id
_entity_poly.type
_entity_poly.pdbx_seq_one_letter_code
_entity_poly.pdbx_strand_id
1 'polypeptide(L)'
;MKPDLLNKILDDGVLSKESKDKLMALHENISSKEFSDLLDDEGNQYVEFVQEGGGVWGSALVGYLYGLEIFGIRFLKVAGTSAGAINTMLIAAYKTKKDAKSEKIKEILFNWNFADFMDGKPYVRTTVHAMLNNKNFLKTNIIIAAITLILLIITPFAIPSETILRAKLLFLVPVIPLIIILFCLKKFYNDFRKQNSGLNPGNTFLNTMKEVLDSFEVKTVAELNRKFAPKEKDLDLNYRYGNGQEYYTISLKSMEAIKTKNQEHIDETQYKIFYDSTVNNDHYKNNPFYLLKSEYVVVTTDINAKIKVELPTMANLYWSEEELKHISPAEFVRASMSVPFFFEPLQKRINKDDDSVKYAWRFWMNTQPQDIYPVGIFIDGGSISNFPIDLFHMSEFFYPRMPLFGVRLTSKSETDSEKGKTSEQIMKTPFSYAGNIINTLKGFNDKSFLTKHTFYTLYSIQNVDCSSSSWLNFFMKREEKEQLFNAGFLAALDFLNRFDWEKYKYERMMIYMKEKKILKEEDTPTVG
;
A
#
# COMPACT_ATOMS: atom_id res chain seq x y z
N MET A 1 23.46 -4.37 14.21
CA MET A 1 24.23 -3.89 13.04
C MET A 1 25.72 -4.04 13.30
N LYS A 2 26.50 -4.55 12.34
CA LYS A 2 27.97 -4.66 12.47
C LYS A 2 28.63 -3.26 12.49
N PRO A 3 29.64 -2.97 13.33
CA PRO A 3 30.29 -1.66 13.40
C PRO A 3 30.85 -1.15 12.07
N ASP A 4 31.37 -2.04 11.22
CA ASP A 4 31.90 -1.67 9.90
C ASP A 4 30.82 -1.13 8.96
N LEU A 5 29.60 -1.66 9.08
CA LEU A 5 28.45 -1.19 8.32
C LEU A 5 28.02 0.20 8.79
N LEU A 6 28.11 0.49 10.09
CA LEU A 6 27.80 1.82 10.63
C LEU A 6 28.69 2.90 10.01
N ASN A 7 30.02 2.70 9.99
CA ASN A 7 30.95 3.66 9.39
C ASN A 7 30.63 3.93 7.91
N LYS A 8 30.39 2.85 7.14
CA LYS A 8 30.01 2.96 5.73
C LYS A 8 28.72 3.78 5.52
N ILE A 9 27.74 3.62 6.41
CA ILE A 9 26.46 4.33 6.33
C ILE A 9 26.63 5.81 6.72
N LEU A 10 27.46 6.10 7.73
CA LEU A 10 27.75 7.48 8.14
C LEU A 10 28.48 8.26 7.05
N ASP A 11 29.18 7.58 6.14
CA ASP A 11 29.80 8.17 4.95
C ASP A 11 28.82 8.38 3.77
N ASP A 12 27.60 7.82 3.81
CA ASP A 12 26.59 8.01 2.75
C ASP A 12 26.17 9.50 2.66
N GLY A 13 26.23 10.07 1.45
CA GLY A 13 25.84 11.44 1.17
C GLY A 13 24.32 11.67 1.17
N VAL A 14 23.50 10.62 1.10
CA VAL A 14 22.02 10.73 1.07
C VAL A 14 21.43 10.95 2.45
N LEU A 15 22.07 10.42 3.51
CA LEU A 15 21.58 10.61 4.86
C LEU A 15 21.84 12.02 5.36
N SER A 16 20.79 12.67 5.85
CA SER A 16 20.86 13.96 6.50
C SER A 16 21.71 13.87 7.77
N LYS A 17 22.21 15.01 8.24
CA LYS A 17 22.92 15.09 9.53
C LYS A 17 22.06 14.54 10.68
N GLU A 18 20.78 14.90 10.72
CA GLU A 18 19.84 14.40 11.73
C GLU A 18 19.71 12.87 11.71
N SER A 19 19.59 12.27 10.52
CA SER A 19 19.55 10.82 10.35
C SER A 19 20.82 10.13 10.87
N LYS A 20 22.00 10.71 10.59
CA LYS A 20 23.28 10.18 11.06
C LYS A 20 23.42 10.30 12.58
N ASP A 21 23.12 11.47 13.13
CA ASP A 21 23.19 11.73 14.58
C ASP A 21 22.25 10.77 15.34
N LYS A 22 21.03 10.57 14.84
CA LYS A 22 20.06 9.65 15.43
C LYS A 22 20.47 8.18 15.30
N LEU A 23 21.02 7.79 14.14
CA LEU A 23 21.56 6.45 13.95
C LEU A 23 22.67 6.16 14.97
N MET A 24 23.62 7.09 15.15
CA MET A 24 24.68 6.95 16.14
C MET A 24 24.13 6.82 17.56
N ALA A 25 23.16 7.66 17.92
CA ALA A 25 22.57 7.66 19.26
C ALA A 25 21.81 6.36 19.59
N LEU A 26 21.19 5.73 18.59
CA LEU A 26 20.33 4.55 18.80
C LEU A 26 20.99 3.23 18.39
N HIS A 27 22.17 3.27 17.77
CA HIS A 27 22.83 2.09 17.19
C HIS A 27 23.02 0.95 18.18
N GLU A 28 23.59 1.23 19.34
CA GLU A 28 23.87 0.20 20.36
C GLU A 28 22.57 -0.42 20.90
N ASN A 29 21.58 0.42 21.22
CA ASN A 29 20.31 -0.03 21.76
C ASN A 29 19.50 -0.85 20.75
N ILE A 30 19.46 -0.45 19.48
CA ILE A 30 18.74 -1.21 18.45
C ILE A 30 19.50 -2.50 18.11
N SER A 31 20.83 -2.46 18.07
CA SER A 31 21.65 -3.62 17.69
C SER A 31 21.60 -4.77 18.71
N SER A 32 21.27 -4.50 19.97
CA SER A 32 21.14 -5.52 21.02
C SER A 32 19.75 -6.17 21.09
N LYS A 33 18.78 -5.67 20.31
CA LYS A 33 17.40 -6.14 20.35
C LYS A 33 17.13 -7.35 19.47
N GLU A 34 16.18 -8.15 19.93
CA GLU A 34 15.52 -9.19 19.15
C GLU A 34 14.23 -8.62 18.56
N PHE A 35 13.97 -8.97 17.31
CA PHE A 35 12.79 -8.56 16.54
C PHE A 35 11.97 -9.77 16.09
N SER A 36 12.59 -10.95 15.93
CA SER A 36 11.94 -12.16 15.45
C SER A 36 12.61 -13.42 15.98
N ASP A 37 11.86 -14.51 16.06
CA ASP A 37 12.39 -15.84 16.35
C ASP A 37 12.82 -16.60 15.08
N LEU A 38 12.58 -16.03 13.89
CA LEU A 38 13.00 -16.61 12.61
C LEU A 38 14.27 -15.94 12.10
N LEU A 39 15.32 -16.74 11.92
CA LEU A 39 16.66 -16.31 11.52
C LEU A 39 17.11 -17.01 10.24
N ASP A 40 17.93 -16.37 9.42
CA ASP A 40 18.76 -17.10 8.43
C ASP A 40 20.12 -17.49 9.03
N ASP A 41 20.95 -18.15 8.21
CA ASP A 41 22.33 -18.54 8.52
C ASP A 41 23.28 -17.37 8.81
N GLU A 42 22.97 -16.17 8.31
CA GLU A 42 23.70 -14.93 8.62
C GLU A 42 23.19 -14.23 9.90
N GLY A 43 22.14 -14.76 10.52
CA GLY A 43 21.50 -14.20 11.72
C GLY A 43 20.56 -13.02 11.43
N ASN A 44 20.16 -12.81 10.17
CA ASN A 44 19.15 -11.81 9.84
C ASN A 44 17.77 -12.26 10.34
N GLN A 45 16.96 -11.33 10.82
CA GLN A 45 15.68 -11.57 11.49
C GLN A 45 14.51 -11.33 10.54
N TYR A 46 13.61 -12.31 10.39
CA TYR A 46 12.55 -12.27 9.39
C TYR A 46 11.23 -11.73 9.96
N VAL A 47 10.61 -10.82 9.22
CA VAL A 47 9.33 -10.19 9.56
C VAL A 47 8.36 -10.26 8.39
N GLU A 48 7.08 -9.99 8.66
CA GLU A 48 6.09 -9.65 7.64
C GLU A 48 6.08 -8.12 7.47
N PHE A 49 5.97 -7.61 6.25
CA PHE A 49 6.07 -6.18 5.98
C PHE A 49 4.96 -5.66 5.07
N VAL A 50 4.21 -4.65 5.54
CA VAL A 50 3.06 -4.06 4.84
C VAL A 50 3.28 -2.57 4.64
N GLN A 51 2.95 -2.11 3.44
CA GLN A 51 3.26 -0.75 2.99
C GLN A 51 2.02 -0.06 2.43
N GLU A 52 1.71 1.11 2.98
CA GLU A 52 0.59 1.94 2.52
C GLU A 52 0.85 2.57 1.14
N GLY A 53 -0.23 2.77 0.38
CA GLY A 53 -0.20 3.59 -0.83
C GLY A 53 -0.09 5.08 -0.53
N GLY A 54 0.77 5.79 -1.27
CA GLY A 54 0.98 7.24 -1.10
C GLY A 54 1.46 7.97 -2.35
N GLY A 55 1.13 7.46 -3.55
CA GLY A 55 1.51 8.08 -4.82
C GLY A 55 3.03 8.26 -4.96
N VAL A 56 3.50 9.51 -5.10
CA VAL A 56 4.93 9.81 -5.28
C VAL A 56 5.77 9.68 -4.00
N TRP A 57 5.16 9.42 -2.84
CA TRP A 57 5.87 9.27 -1.55
C TRP A 57 6.62 7.96 -1.38
N GLY A 58 6.76 7.14 -2.44
CA GLY A 58 7.48 5.86 -2.39
C GLY A 58 8.91 5.95 -1.83
N SER A 59 9.59 7.10 -1.98
CA SER A 59 10.91 7.33 -1.40
C SER A 59 10.92 7.19 0.13
N ALA A 60 9.84 7.59 0.81
CA ALA A 60 9.71 7.43 2.26
C ALA A 60 9.61 5.96 2.68
N LEU A 61 8.88 5.14 1.91
CA LEU A 61 8.80 3.70 2.13
C LEU A 61 10.17 3.03 1.99
N VAL A 62 10.97 3.48 1.01
CA VAL A 62 12.33 2.96 0.80
C VAL A 62 13.30 3.41 1.88
N GLY A 63 13.14 4.62 2.41
CA GLY A 63 13.86 5.08 3.60
C GLY A 63 13.57 4.22 4.83
N TYR A 64 12.30 3.89 5.04
CA TYR A 64 11.89 2.99 6.13
C TYR A 64 12.46 1.58 5.94
N LEU A 65 12.33 1.01 4.73
CA LEU A 65 12.94 -0.26 4.35
C LEU A 65 14.45 -0.27 4.61
N TYR A 66 15.16 0.79 4.23
CA TYR A 66 16.60 0.94 4.47
C TYR A 66 16.92 0.88 5.96
N GLY A 67 16.18 1.63 6.77
CA GLY A 67 16.34 1.61 8.23
C GLY A 67 16.12 0.22 8.86
N LEU A 68 15.19 -0.58 8.33
CA LEU A 68 15.02 -1.98 8.78
C LEU A 68 16.21 -2.86 8.37
N GLU A 69 16.61 -2.82 7.10
CA GLU A 69 17.59 -3.77 6.56
C GLU A 69 19.00 -3.60 7.14
N ILE A 70 19.41 -2.37 7.49
CA ILE A 70 20.71 -2.09 8.09
C ILE A 70 20.86 -2.73 9.49
N PHE A 71 19.75 -2.97 10.19
CA PHE A 71 19.72 -3.70 11.46
C PHE A 71 19.51 -5.21 11.29
N GLY A 72 19.64 -5.73 10.06
CA GLY A 72 19.56 -7.16 9.78
C GLY A 72 18.13 -7.69 9.71
N ILE A 73 17.13 -6.84 9.49
CA ILE A 73 15.75 -7.28 9.27
C ILE A 73 15.56 -7.66 7.80
N ARG A 74 14.88 -8.79 7.55
CA ARG A 74 14.51 -9.31 6.23
C ARG A 74 13.04 -9.68 6.20
N PHE A 75 12.52 -9.95 5.02
CA PHE A 75 11.07 -10.03 4.80
C PHE A 75 10.67 -11.40 4.31
N LEU A 76 9.89 -12.10 5.14
CA LEU A 76 9.30 -13.38 4.74
C LEU A 76 8.08 -13.14 3.86
N LYS A 77 7.24 -12.19 4.26
CA LYS A 77 6.08 -11.76 3.49
C LYS A 77 6.10 -10.26 3.28
N VAL A 78 5.72 -9.82 2.10
CA VAL A 78 5.64 -8.40 1.75
C VAL A 78 4.32 -8.08 1.07
N ALA A 79 3.68 -6.99 1.46
CA ALA A 79 2.48 -6.52 0.78
C ALA A 79 2.46 -5.00 0.64
N GLY A 80 1.79 -4.53 -0.40
CA GLY A 80 1.57 -3.11 -0.57
C GLY A 80 0.56 -2.73 -1.63
N THR A 81 0.12 -1.49 -1.53
CA THR A 81 -0.82 -0.85 -2.46
C THR A 81 -0.15 0.35 -3.12
N SER A 82 -0.42 0.60 -4.40
CA SER A 82 0.07 1.79 -5.12
C SER A 82 1.60 1.94 -5.01
N ALA A 83 2.10 3.04 -4.45
CA ALA A 83 3.53 3.22 -4.15
C ALA A 83 4.16 2.06 -3.37
N GLY A 84 3.43 1.49 -2.40
CA GLY A 84 3.83 0.30 -1.65
C GLY A 84 3.88 -0.97 -2.51
N ALA A 85 3.06 -1.06 -3.56
CA ALA A 85 3.12 -2.17 -4.52
C ALA A 85 4.39 -2.13 -5.37
N ILE A 86 4.87 -0.93 -5.73
CA ILE A 86 6.17 -0.77 -6.42
C ILE A 86 7.28 -1.33 -5.53
N ASN A 87 7.36 -0.88 -4.28
CA ASN A 87 8.42 -1.34 -3.38
C ASN A 87 8.30 -2.84 -3.08
N THR A 88 7.09 -3.34 -2.84
CA THR A 88 6.80 -4.78 -2.66
C THR A 88 7.31 -5.61 -3.84
N MET A 89 7.04 -5.17 -5.07
CA MET A 89 7.48 -5.88 -6.27
C MET A 89 9.01 -5.87 -6.42
N LEU A 90 9.65 -4.73 -6.17
CA LEU A 90 11.11 -4.63 -6.22
C LEU A 90 11.78 -5.43 -5.11
N ILE A 91 11.19 -5.49 -3.91
CA ILE A 91 11.65 -6.36 -2.81
C ILE A 91 11.56 -7.83 -3.24
N ALA A 92 10.44 -8.23 -3.84
CA ALA A 92 10.25 -9.62 -4.26
C ALA A 92 11.18 -10.03 -5.41
N ALA A 93 11.45 -9.12 -6.34
CA ALA A 93 12.20 -9.41 -7.56
C ALA A 93 13.73 -9.30 -7.41
N TYR A 94 14.23 -8.41 -6.55
CA TYR A 94 15.67 -8.16 -6.45
C TYR A 94 16.39 -9.18 -5.55
N LYS A 95 17.34 -9.92 -6.15
CA LYS A 95 18.16 -10.96 -5.49
C LYS A 95 17.33 -11.96 -4.65
N THR A 96 17.92 -12.58 -3.62
CA THR A 96 17.24 -13.52 -2.72
C THR A 96 16.68 -12.79 -1.49
N LYS A 97 15.80 -13.43 -0.72
CA LYS A 97 15.24 -12.85 0.53
C LYS A 97 16.28 -12.53 1.62
N LYS A 98 17.45 -13.17 1.58
CA LYS A 98 18.57 -12.92 2.50
C LYS A 98 19.28 -11.59 2.21
N ASP A 99 19.29 -11.18 0.94
CA ASP A 99 19.97 -9.98 0.49
C ASP A 99 19.20 -8.71 0.88
N ALA A 100 19.94 -7.70 1.36
CA ALA A 100 19.43 -6.33 1.48
C ALA A 100 19.15 -5.72 0.10
N LYS A 101 18.04 -4.98 -0.02
CA LYS A 101 17.45 -4.53 -1.28
C LYS A 101 17.32 -3.02 -1.38
N SER A 102 17.15 -2.37 -0.23
CA SER A 102 16.92 -0.94 -0.07
C SER A 102 17.88 -0.06 -0.86
N GLU A 103 19.18 -0.37 -0.87
CA GLU A 103 20.18 0.41 -1.63
C GLU A 103 19.89 0.42 -3.14
N LYS A 104 19.59 -0.76 -3.72
CA LYS A 104 19.29 -0.84 -5.15
C LYS A 104 17.95 -0.18 -5.47
N ILE A 105 16.96 -0.37 -4.60
CA ILE A 105 15.64 0.23 -4.76
C ILE A 105 15.73 1.76 -4.64
N LYS A 106 16.54 2.28 -3.71
CA LYS A 106 16.85 3.71 -3.55
C LYS A 106 17.43 4.27 -4.83
N GLU A 107 18.44 3.61 -5.40
CA GLU A 107 19.06 4.00 -6.68
C GLU A 107 18.02 4.10 -7.81
N ILE A 108 17.18 3.07 -7.96
CA ILE A 108 16.13 3.02 -9.00
C ILE A 108 15.14 4.18 -8.83
N LEU A 109 14.57 4.36 -7.64
CA LEU A 109 13.59 5.42 -7.39
C LEU A 109 14.17 6.81 -7.55
N PHE A 110 15.43 7.02 -7.17
CA PHE A 110 16.09 8.32 -7.29
C PHE A 110 16.36 8.67 -8.75
N ASN A 111 16.70 7.68 -9.57
CA ASN A 111 16.94 7.84 -11.00
C ASN A 111 15.66 8.04 -11.83
N TRP A 112 14.50 7.54 -11.38
CA TRP A 112 13.25 7.76 -12.10
C TRP A 112 12.79 9.21 -12.06
N ASN A 113 12.51 9.80 -13.22
CA ASN A 113 11.80 11.07 -13.27
C ASN A 113 10.28 10.82 -13.30
N PHE A 114 9.60 11.06 -12.18
CA PHE A 114 8.16 10.77 -12.06
C PHE A 114 7.30 11.55 -13.06
N ALA A 115 7.79 12.69 -13.57
CA ALA A 115 7.08 13.48 -14.57
C ALA A 115 6.99 12.76 -15.93
N ASP A 116 7.85 11.78 -16.19
CA ASP A 116 7.84 11.00 -17.44
C ASP A 116 6.75 9.92 -17.42
N PHE A 117 6.23 9.57 -16.24
CA PHE A 117 5.06 8.70 -16.11
C PHE A 117 3.75 9.41 -16.48
N MET A 118 3.77 10.73 -16.67
CA MET A 118 2.66 11.50 -17.22
C MET A 118 2.65 11.43 -18.75
N ASP A 119 2.38 10.24 -19.28
CA ASP A 119 2.43 9.90 -20.71
C ASP A 119 1.14 10.25 -21.48
N GLY A 120 0.29 11.10 -20.90
CA GLY A 120 -0.86 11.70 -21.56
C GLY A 120 -0.49 12.73 -22.64
N LYS A 121 -1.51 13.32 -23.27
CA LYS A 121 -1.33 14.35 -24.31
C LYS A 121 -0.58 15.57 -23.74
N PRO A 122 0.28 16.28 -24.51
CA PRO A 122 1.11 17.37 -23.97
C PRO A 122 0.35 18.46 -23.21
N TYR A 123 -0.84 18.85 -23.68
CA TYR A 123 -1.68 19.86 -23.01
C TYR A 123 -2.21 19.39 -21.64
N VAL A 124 -2.38 18.08 -21.46
CA VAL A 124 -2.79 17.47 -20.19
C VAL A 124 -1.67 17.64 -19.17
N ARG A 125 -0.42 17.36 -19.56
CA ARG A 125 0.77 17.55 -18.70
C ARG A 125 0.89 18.99 -18.21
N THR A 126 0.74 19.97 -19.10
CA THR A 126 0.81 21.40 -18.74
C THR A 126 -0.35 21.81 -17.81
N THR A 127 -1.55 21.32 -18.07
CA THR A 127 -2.74 21.65 -17.26
C THR A 127 -2.64 21.02 -15.87
N VAL A 128 -2.23 19.75 -15.78
CA VAL A 128 -2.04 19.04 -14.51
C VAL A 128 -0.91 19.70 -13.71
N HIS A 129 0.22 20.06 -14.34
CA HIS A 129 1.29 20.82 -13.68
C HIS A 129 0.78 22.14 -13.09
N ALA A 130 0.02 22.92 -13.86
CA ALA A 130 -0.56 24.18 -13.39
C ALA A 130 -1.59 23.98 -12.26
N MET A 131 -2.37 22.90 -12.32
CA MET A 131 -3.36 22.55 -11.31
C MET A 131 -2.72 22.08 -9.99
N LEU A 132 -1.67 21.27 -10.06
CA LEU A 132 -0.97 20.75 -8.88
C LEU A 132 -0.15 21.83 -8.17
N ASN A 133 0.47 22.74 -8.92
CA ASN A 133 1.28 23.82 -8.34
C ASN A 133 0.46 24.99 -7.81
N ASN A 134 -0.79 25.15 -8.22
CA ASN A 134 -1.66 26.22 -7.76
C ASN A 134 -2.96 25.68 -7.15
N LYS A 135 -3.03 25.65 -5.81
CA LYS A 135 -4.21 25.20 -5.05
C LYS A 135 -5.50 25.93 -5.44
N ASN A 136 -5.40 27.16 -5.96
CA ASN A 136 -6.54 27.97 -6.39
C ASN A 136 -6.77 27.91 -7.91
N PHE A 137 -6.05 27.08 -8.68
CA PHE A 137 -6.12 27.04 -10.14
C PHE A 137 -7.56 26.94 -10.66
N LEU A 138 -8.33 25.97 -10.16
CA LEU A 138 -9.73 25.79 -10.56
C LEU A 138 -10.59 27.02 -10.21
N LYS A 139 -10.47 27.52 -8.98
CA LYS A 139 -11.24 28.69 -8.51
C LYS A 139 -10.91 29.93 -9.34
N THR A 140 -9.63 30.20 -9.57
CA THR A 140 -9.15 31.35 -10.36
C THR A 140 -9.64 31.26 -11.80
N ASN A 141 -9.52 30.10 -12.45
CA ASN A 141 -9.99 29.95 -13.84
C ASN A 141 -11.51 30.05 -13.96
N ILE A 142 -12.27 29.54 -12.99
CA ILE A 142 -13.74 29.70 -12.96
C ILE A 142 -14.11 31.17 -12.78
N ILE A 143 -13.44 31.89 -11.87
CA ILE A 143 -13.69 33.34 -11.66
C ILE A 143 -13.34 34.13 -12.92
N ILE A 144 -12.20 33.86 -13.54
CA ILE A 144 -11.80 34.52 -14.81
C ILE A 144 -12.85 34.24 -15.88
N ALA A 145 -13.27 32.98 -16.07
CA ALA A 145 -14.28 32.62 -17.05
C ALA A 145 -15.63 33.32 -16.77
N ALA A 146 -16.05 33.42 -15.50
CA ALA A 146 -17.27 34.11 -15.11
C ALA A 146 -17.18 35.63 -15.36
N ILE A 147 -16.07 36.27 -14.99
CA ILE A 147 -15.84 37.70 -15.24
C ILE A 147 -15.81 37.98 -16.75
N THR A 148 -15.11 37.15 -17.53
CA THR A 148 -15.07 37.27 -18.99
C THR A 148 -16.47 37.11 -19.57
N LEU A 149 -17.26 36.14 -19.11
CA LEU A 149 -18.64 35.96 -19.59
C LEU A 149 -19.52 37.17 -19.25
N ILE A 150 -19.43 37.71 -18.02
CA ILE A 150 -20.15 38.91 -17.60
C ILE A 150 -19.76 40.12 -18.47
N LEU A 151 -18.47 40.34 -18.70
CA LEU A 151 -17.97 41.39 -19.59
C LEU A 151 -18.58 41.27 -20.99
N LEU A 152 -18.57 40.07 -21.57
CA LEU A 152 -19.14 39.81 -22.90
C LEU A 152 -20.66 40.02 -22.95
N ILE A 153 -21.38 39.80 -21.84
CA ILE A 153 -22.83 40.08 -21.73
C ILE A 153 -23.11 41.58 -21.61
N ILE A 154 -22.24 42.35 -20.94
CA ILE A 154 -22.41 43.80 -20.76
C ILE A 154 -22.01 44.56 -22.03
N THR A 155 -21.05 44.05 -22.80
CA THR A 155 -20.48 44.71 -23.99
C THR A 155 -21.54 45.24 -24.98
N PRO A 156 -22.62 44.51 -25.31
CA PRO A 156 -23.68 44.98 -26.23
C PRO A 156 -24.48 46.17 -25.69
N PHE A 157 -24.51 46.38 -24.37
CA PHE A 157 -25.20 47.50 -23.73
C PHE A 157 -24.31 48.72 -23.55
N ALA A 158 -22.99 48.54 -23.48
CA ALA A 158 -22.03 49.61 -23.24
C ALA A 158 -21.55 50.31 -24.54
N ILE A 159 -21.62 49.63 -25.68
CA ILE A 159 -21.12 50.16 -26.96
C ILE A 159 -22.30 50.67 -27.80
N PRO A 160 -22.39 51.99 -28.09
CA PRO A 160 -23.43 52.52 -28.96
C PRO A 160 -23.29 51.97 -30.38
N SER A 161 -24.40 51.54 -30.97
CA SER A 161 -24.44 50.93 -32.30
C SER A 161 -25.16 51.84 -33.29
N GLU A 162 -24.46 52.26 -34.34
CA GLU A 162 -25.00 53.13 -35.40
C GLU A 162 -25.95 52.40 -36.37
N THR A 163 -25.93 51.06 -36.41
CA THR A 163 -26.78 50.25 -37.30
C THR A 163 -27.44 49.09 -36.57
N ILE A 164 -28.64 48.70 -37.02
CA ILE A 164 -29.40 47.57 -36.47
C ILE A 164 -28.61 46.25 -36.60
N LEU A 165 -27.88 46.09 -37.71
CA LEU A 165 -27.07 44.89 -37.95
C LEU A 165 -25.93 44.73 -36.94
N ARG A 166 -25.21 45.83 -36.64
CA ARG A 166 -24.10 45.83 -35.68
C ARG A 166 -24.58 45.55 -34.24
N ALA A 167 -25.76 46.05 -33.87
CA ALA A 167 -26.38 45.74 -32.58
C ALA A 167 -26.68 44.23 -32.46
N LYS A 168 -27.32 43.63 -33.48
CA LYS A 168 -27.60 42.18 -33.50
C LYS A 168 -26.33 41.33 -33.41
N LEU A 169 -25.25 41.73 -34.08
CA LEU A 169 -23.95 41.04 -34.02
C LEU A 169 -23.32 41.09 -32.62
N LEU A 170 -23.41 42.24 -31.93
CA LEU A 170 -22.89 42.37 -30.56
C LEU A 170 -23.59 41.42 -29.58
N PHE A 171 -24.92 41.25 -29.69
CA PHE A 171 -25.68 40.32 -28.84
C PHE A 171 -25.37 38.83 -29.10
N LEU A 172 -24.76 38.49 -30.25
CA LEU A 172 -24.28 37.12 -30.54
C LEU A 172 -22.92 36.81 -29.93
N VAL A 173 -22.10 37.82 -29.62
CA VAL A 173 -20.76 37.66 -29.04
C VAL A 173 -20.75 36.80 -27.77
N PRO A 174 -21.62 37.01 -26.74
CA PRO A 174 -21.63 36.16 -25.54
C PRO A 174 -22.13 34.72 -25.79
N VAL A 175 -22.79 34.47 -26.93
CA VAL A 175 -23.25 33.11 -27.30
C VAL A 175 -22.09 32.24 -27.79
N ILE A 176 -21.08 32.85 -28.44
CA ILE A 176 -19.89 32.15 -28.96
C ILE A 176 -19.13 31.37 -27.86
N PRO A 177 -18.72 31.95 -26.72
CA PRO A 177 -18.04 31.20 -25.67
C PRO A 177 -18.94 30.14 -25.04
N LEU A 178 -20.26 30.35 -24.96
CA LEU A 178 -21.20 29.35 -24.48
C LEU A 178 -21.24 28.11 -25.40
N ILE A 179 -21.23 28.35 -26.72
CA ILE A 179 -21.13 27.31 -27.73
C ILE A 179 -19.77 26.60 -27.63
N ILE A 180 -18.67 27.33 -27.47
CA ILE A 180 -17.32 26.75 -27.28
C ILE A 180 -17.30 25.88 -26.03
N ILE A 181 -17.83 26.34 -24.90
CA ILE A 181 -17.94 25.55 -23.67
C ILE A 181 -18.75 24.28 -23.92
N LEU A 182 -19.87 24.37 -24.63
CA LEU A 182 -20.71 23.22 -24.95
C LEU A 182 -19.98 22.22 -25.87
N PHE A 183 -19.21 22.69 -26.86
CA PHE A 183 -18.35 21.83 -27.67
C PHE A 183 -17.21 21.23 -26.86
N CYS A 184 -16.60 21.97 -25.94
CA CYS A 184 -15.57 21.46 -25.02
C CYS A 184 -16.14 20.40 -24.08
N LEU A 185 -17.31 20.61 -23.49
CA LEU A 185 -18.03 19.63 -22.66
C LEU A 185 -18.42 18.40 -23.47
N LYS A 186 -18.93 18.58 -24.69
CA LYS A 186 -19.27 17.48 -25.60
C LYS A 186 -18.03 16.70 -26.01
N LYS A 187 -16.92 17.38 -26.29
CA LYS A 187 -15.63 16.75 -26.59
C LYS A 187 -15.11 15.99 -25.38
N PHE A 188 -15.10 16.60 -24.19
CA PHE A 188 -14.69 15.97 -22.94
C PHE A 188 -15.54 14.73 -22.64
N TYR A 189 -16.87 14.83 -22.79
CA TYR A 189 -17.78 13.69 -22.62
C TYR A 189 -17.53 12.58 -23.65
N ASN A 190 -17.32 12.92 -24.92
CA ASN A 190 -16.99 11.95 -25.96
C ASN A 190 -15.61 11.31 -25.76
N ASP A 191 -14.62 12.10 -25.34
CA ASP A 191 -13.29 11.62 -24.97
C ASP A 191 -13.40 10.71 -23.74
N PHE A 192 -14.17 11.08 -22.71
CA PHE A 192 -14.42 10.22 -21.55
C PHE A 192 -15.15 8.92 -21.90
N ARG A 193 -16.03 8.94 -22.92
CA ARG A 193 -16.74 7.75 -23.42
C ARG A 193 -15.87 6.86 -24.33
N LYS A 194 -14.86 7.43 -25.00
CA LYS A 194 -14.01 6.74 -26.00
C LYS A 194 -12.60 6.40 -25.51
N GLN A 195 -12.04 7.21 -24.63
CA GLN A 195 -10.74 7.06 -23.95
C GLN A 195 -11.06 6.63 -22.52
N ASN A 196 -10.24 5.76 -21.93
CA ASN A 196 -10.55 5.00 -20.72
C ASN A 196 -10.58 5.85 -19.44
N SER A 197 -11.27 7.00 -19.41
CA SER A 197 -11.51 7.84 -18.21
C SER A 197 -10.27 8.44 -17.51
N GLY A 198 -9.05 8.05 -17.90
CA GLY A 198 -7.78 8.54 -17.34
C GLY A 198 -7.08 9.57 -18.21
N LEU A 199 -6.26 10.43 -17.57
CA LEU A 199 -5.47 11.46 -18.25
C LEU A 199 -4.18 10.92 -18.87
N ASN A 200 -3.62 9.86 -18.28
CA ASN A 200 -2.36 9.25 -18.68
C ASN A 200 -2.57 7.74 -18.97
N PRO A 201 -2.20 7.23 -20.15
CA PRO A 201 -2.27 5.80 -20.46
C PRO A 201 -1.50 4.89 -19.49
N GLY A 202 -0.41 5.37 -18.88
CA GLY A 202 0.44 4.61 -17.96
C GLY A 202 1.29 3.52 -18.63
N ASN A 203 1.51 3.62 -19.94
CA ASN A 203 2.37 2.73 -20.71
C ASN A 203 3.85 2.97 -20.39
N THR A 204 4.25 4.23 -20.24
CA THR A 204 5.64 4.56 -19.87
C THR A 204 5.99 3.93 -18.53
N PHE A 205 5.12 4.08 -17.52
CA PHE A 205 5.32 3.45 -16.22
C PHE A 205 5.40 1.92 -16.33
N LEU A 206 4.49 1.28 -17.06
CA LEU A 206 4.51 -0.18 -17.26
C LEU A 206 5.82 -0.65 -17.90
N ASN A 207 6.29 0.05 -18.93
CA ASN A 207 7.52 -0.31 -19.64
C ASN A 207 8.75 -0.10 -18.76
N THR A 208 8.84 1.02 -18.04
CA THR A 208 9.92 1.26 -17.07
C THR A 208 9.95 0.19 -15.98
N MET A 209 8.78 -0.23 -15.46
CA MET A 209 8.71 -1.34 -14.51
C MET A 209 9.18 -2.66 -15.13
N LYS A 210 8.78 -2.97 -16.37
CA LYS A 210 9.25 -4.16 -17.09
C LYS A 210 10.76 -4.17 -17.25
N GLU A 211 11.35 -3.07 -17.71
CA GLU A 211 12.81 -2.94 -17.89
C GLU A 211 13.57 -3.16 -16.58
N VAL A 212 13.06 -2.64 -15.46
CA VAL A 212 13.66 -2.85 -14.14
C VAL A 212 13.58 -4.32 -13.72
N LEU A 213 12.42 -4.97 -13.87
CA LEU A 213 12.27 -6.39 -13.50
C LEU A 213 13.08 -7.32 -14.41
N ASP A 214 13.15 -7.00 -15.71
CA ASP A 214 14.01 -7.71 -16.66
C ASP A 214 15.48 -7.59 -16.28
N SER A 215 15.91 -6.42 -15.78
CA SER A 215 17.28 -6.22 -15.26
C SER A 215 17.59 -7.05 -14.02
N PHE A 216 16.56 -7.55 -13.33
CA PHE A 216 16.67 -8.48 -12.20
C PHE A 216 16.47 -9.94 -12.59
N GLU A 217 16.43 -10.22 -13.90
CA GLU A 217 16.17 -11.54 -14.48
C GLU A 217 14.77 -12.08 -14.10
N VAL A 218 13.80 -11.19 -13.93
CA VAL A 218 12.40 -11.53 -13.63
C VAL A 218 11.52 -11.02 -14.76
N LYS A 219 11.30 -11.86 -15.78
CA LYS A 219 10.48 -11.51 -16.94
C LYS A 219 9.03 -11.93 -16.75
N THR A 220 8.79 -12.99 -15.96
CA THR A 220 7.47 -13.60 -15.82
C THR A 220 7.04 -13.75 -14.36
N VAL A 221 5.72 -13.82 -14.12
CA VAL A 221 5.15 -14.09 -12.79
C VAL A 221 5.60 -15.46 -12.28
N ALA A 222 5.70 -16.46 -13.15
CA ALA A 222 6.20 -17.78 -12.80
C ALA A 222 7.66 -17.76 -12.29
N GLU A 223 8.54 -16.98 -12.93
CA GLU A 223 9.92 -16.78 -12.47
C GLU A 223 9.97 -16.07 -11.12
N LEU A 224 9.18 -15.02 -10.92
CA LEU A 224 9.10 -14.32 -9.64
C LEU A 224 8.63 -15.24 -8.51
N ASN A 225 7.59 -16.04 -8.77
CA ASN A 225 7.08 -17.02 -7.80
C ASN A 225 8.15 -18.05 -7.44
N ARG A 226 8.93 -18.54 -8.41
CA ARG A 226 10.06 -19.46 -8.15
C ARG A 226 11.15 -18.80 -7.31
N LYS A 227 11.41 -17.50 -7.52
CA LYS A 227 12.46 -16.74 -6.84
C LYS A 227 12.09 -16.37 -5.39
N PHE A 228 10.85 -15.95 -5.16
CA PHE A 228 10.43 -15.37 -3.87
C PHE A 228 9.51 -16.26 -3.03
N ALA A 229 8.81 -17.24 -3.62
CA ALA A 229 7.80 -18.04 -2.92
C ALA A 229 8.14 -19.55 -2.79
N PRO A 230 9.31 -19.95 -2.26
CA PRO A 230 9.54 -21.35 -1.88
C PRO A 230 8.63 -21.73 -0.70
N LYS A 231 8.22 -23.01 -0.64
CA LYS A 231 7.32 -23.53 0.41
C LYS A 231 8.11 -24.24 1.52
N GLU A 232 7.66 -24.08 2.76
CA GLU A 232 8.02 -24.89 3.94
C GLU A 232 9.52 -25.15 4.16
N LYS A 233 10.02 -26.37 3.86
CA LYS A 233 11.38 -26.81 4.21
C LYS A 233 12.48 -26.11 3.40
N ASP A 234 12.12 -25.45 2.31
CA ASP A 234 13.02 -24.68 1.46
C ASP A 234 13.08 -23.19 1.88
N LEU A 235 12.58 -22.87 3.08
CA LEU A 235 12.63 -21.51 3.60
C LEU A 235 14.03 -21.07 4.01
N ASP A 236 14.97 -22.00 4.24
CA ASP A 236 16.35 -21.69 4.62
C ASP A 236 16.41 -20.76 5.85
N LEU A 237 15.63 -21.14 6.87
CA LEU A 237 15.48 -20.45 8.14
C LEU A 237 15.75 -21.39 9.31
N ASN A 238 16.18 -20.79 10.42
CA ASN A 238 16.37 -21.41 11.72
C ASN A 238 15.48 -20.71 12.74
N TYR A 239 14.87 -21.49 13.62
CA TYR A 239 14.22 -20.97 14.80
C TYR A 239 15.28 -20.61 15.85
N ARG A 240 15.20 -19.41 16.41
CA ARG A 240 16.19 -18.81 17.32
C ARG A 240 16.61 -19.75 18.46
N TYR A 241 15.68 -20.54 18.99
CA TYR A 241 15.93 -21.42 20.14
C TYR A 241 16.14 -22.89 19.77
N GLY A 242 16.19 -23.23 18.48
CA GLY A 242 16.40 -24.59 18.00
C GLY A 242 15.26 -25.10 17.11
N ASN A 243 15.61 -25.86 16.06
CA ASN A 243 14.65 -26.36 15.07
C ASN A 243 13.89 -27.63 15.51
N GLY A 244 14.13 -28.10 16.74
CA GLY A 244 13.51 -29.30 17.31
C GLY A 244 12.25 -28.97 18.12
N GLN A 245 12.16 -29.55 19.31
CA GLN A 245 11.00 -29.41 20.22
C GLN A 245 11.05 -28.12 21.05
N GLU A 246 12.08 -27.29 20.88
CA GLU A 246 12.29 -26.08 21.68
C GLU A 246 11.17 -25.08 21.47
N TYR A 247 10.75 -24.86 20.21
CA TYR A 247 9.57 -24.06 19.87
C TYR A 247 8.31 -24.53 20.61
N TYR A 248 8.03 -25.82 20.53
CA TYR A 248 6.86 -26.42 21.16
C TYR A 248 6.90 -26.25 22.69
N THR A 249 8.05 -26.50 23.31
CA THR A 249 8.25 -26.35 24.75
C THR A 249 8.08 -24.90 25.20
N ILE A 250 8.62 -23.94 24.45
CA ILE A 250 8.46 -22.51 24.72
C ILE A 250 6.98 -22.10 24.56
N SER A 251 6.31 -22.56 23.50
CA SER A 251 4.90 -22.29 23.26
C SER A 251 4.05 -22.74 24.45
N LEU A 252 4.23 -23.97 24.95
CA LEU A 252 3.50 -24.48 26.11
C LEU A 252 3.78 -23.66 27.37
N LYS A 253 5.05 -23.34 27.64
CA LYS A 253 5.44 -22.52 28.79
C LYS A 253 4.80 -21.13 28.74
N SER A 254 4.72 -20.53 27.54
CA SER A 254 4.05 -19.23 27.35
C SER A 254 2.54 -19.33 27.53
N MET A 255 1.90 -20.43 27.10
CA MET A 255 0.48 -20.68 27.36
C MET A 255 0.18 -20.72 28.86
N GLU A 256 1.01 -21.40 29.64
CA GLU A 256 0.87 -21.51 31.09
C GLU A 256 1.16 -20.20 31.81
N ALA A 257 2.18 -19.45 31.36
CA ALA A 257 2.52 -18.14 31.91
C ALA A 257 1.38 -17.14 31.70
N ILE A 258 0.79 -17.09 30.50
CA ILE A 258 -0.35 -16.22 30.21
C ILE A 258 -1.58 -16.65 31.01
N LYS A 259 -1.81 -17.97 31.15
CA LYS A 259 -2.90 -18.49 31.99
C LYS A 259 -2.78 -17.99 33.42
N THR A 260 -1.61 -18.17 34.00
CA THR A 260 -1.32 -17.81 35.40
C THR A 260 -1.52 -16.30 35.63
N LYS A 261 -1.08 -15.47 34.68
CA LYS A 261 -1.20 -14.01 34.79
C LYS A 261 -2.63 -13.49 34.61
N ASN A 262 -3.51 -14.24 33.95
CA ASN A 262 -4.88 -13.82 33.62
C ASN A 262 -5.94 -14.79 34.16
N GLN A 263 -5.63 -15.53 35.24
CA GLN A 263 -6.44 -16.65 35.73
C GLN A 263 -7.90 -16.26 36.02
N GLU A 264 -8.12 -15.05 36.54
CA GLU A 264 -9.47 -14.54 36.86
C GLU A 264 -10.35 -14.38 35.62
N HIS A 265 -9.74 -14.12 34.46
CA HIS A 265 -10.41 -13.79 33.20
C HIS A 265 -10.41 -14.92 32.18
N ILE A 266 -9.95 -16.12 32.54
CA ILE A 266 -9.89 -17.26 31.63
C ILE A 266 -11.08 -18.19 31.84
N ASP A 267 -11.71 -18.58 30.73
CA ASP A 267 -12.63 -19.72 30.69
C ASP A 267 -11.80 -21.02 30.73
N GLU A 268 -11.82 -21.69 31.87
CA GLU A 268 -11.07 -22.94 32.11
C GLU A 268 -11.46 -24.07 31.14
N THR A 269 -12.72 -24.12 30.69
CA THR A 269 -13.18 -25.17 29.77
C THR A 269 -12.62 -24.92 28.37
N GLN A 270 -12.75 -23.69 27.88
CA GLN A 270 -12.20 -23.30 26.57
C GLN A 270 -10.67 -23.40 26.56
N TYR A 271 -10.02 -22.96 27.64
CA TYR A 271 -8.57 -23.09 27.79
C TYR A 271 -8.14 -24.55 27.73
N LYS A 272 -8.82 -25.45 28.46
CA LYS A 272 -8.48 -26.88 28.46
C LYS A 272 -8.62 -27.50 27.07
N ILE A 273 -9.74 -27.24 26.38
CA ILE A 273 -9.94 -27.72 24.99
C ILE A 273 -8.81 -27.24 24.09
N PHE A 274 -8.47 -25.94 24.18
CA PHE A 274 -7.39 -25.36 23.41
C PHE A 274 -6.03 -25.97 23.74
N TYR A 275 -5.69 -26.12 25.02
CA TYR A 275 -4.43 -26.70 25.47
C TYR A 275 -4.30 -28.16 25.01
N ASP A 276 -5.32 -28.98 25.22
CA ASP A 276 -5.35 -30.38 24.80
C ASP A 276 -5.22 -30.51 23.27
N SER A 277 -5.84 -29.61 22.49
CA SER A 277 -5.71 -29.60 21.03
C SER A 277 -4.29 -29.23 20.56
N THR A 278 -3.61 -28.33 21.28
CA THR A 278 -2.25 -27.88 20.95
C THR A 278 -1.23 -28.97 21.27
N VAL A 279 -1.41 -29.66 22.41
CA VAL A 279 -0.51 -30.74 22.86
C VAL A 279 -0.55 -31.95 21.92
N ASN A 280 -1.72 -32.24 21.34
CA ASN A 280 -1.92 -33.40 20.48
C ASN A 280 -1.65 -33.13 18.99
N ASN A 281 -1.16 -31.94 18.61
CA ASN A 281 -0.89 -31.60 17.22
C ASN A 281 0.57 -31.93 16.83
N ASP A 282 0.77 -33.11 16.25
CA ASP A 282 2.10 -33.60 15.83
C ASP A 282 2.79 -32.72 14.77
N HIS A 283 2.03 -32.07 13.88
CA HIS A 283 2.60 -31.18 12.87
C HIS A 283 3.18 -29.91 13.50
N TYR A 284 2.47 -29.33 14.45
CA TYR A 284 2.91 -28.16 15.20
C TYR A 284 4.11 -28.48 16.11
N LYS A 285 4.07 -29.66 16.74
CA LYS A 285 5.10 -30.12 17.67
C LYS A 285 6.46 -30.34 17.02
N ASN A 286 6.48 -30.90 15.80
CA ASN A 286 7.71 -31.36 15.16
C ASN A 286 8.28 -30.37 14.11
N ASN A 287 7.60 -29.26 13.83
CA ASN A 287 8.01 -28.33 12.78
C ASN A 287 7.71 -26.86 13.17
N PRO A 288 8.71 -26.08 13.64
CA PRO A 288 8.51 -24.67 13.94
C PRO A 288 8.22 -23.82 12.69
N PHE A 289 8.35 -24.38 11.49
CA PHE A 289 8.06 -23.70 10.22
C PHE A 289 6.72 -24.14 9.61
N TYR A 290 5.91 -24.90 10.32
CA TYR A 290 4.59 -25.33 9.83
C TYR A 290 3.74 -24.12 9.41
N LEU A 291 3.17 -24.19 8.20
CA LEU A 291 2.40 -23.14 7.49
C LEU A 291 3.15 -21.82 7.19
N LEU A 292 4.45 -21.74 7.48
CA LEU A 292 5.24 -20.61 6.99
C LEU A 292 5.46 -20.74 5.49
N LYS A 293 5.29 -19.61 4.81
CA LYS A 293 5.53 -19.46 3.38
C LYS A 293 6.01 -18.04 3.11
N SER A 294 6.86 -17.92 2.09
CA SER A 294 7.24 -16.62 1.55
C SER A 294 6.20 -16.15 0.55
N GLU A 295 5.77 -14.89 0.65
CA GLU A 295 4.69 -14.35 -0.17
C GLU A 295 4.89 -12.87 -0.48
N TYR A 296 4.57 -12.47 -1.71
CA TYR A 296 4.41 -11.08 -2.06
C TYR A 296 2.96 -10.83 -2.49
N VAL A 297 2.37 -9.71 -2.05
CA VAL A 297 1.00 -9.36 -2.39
C VAL A 297 0.90 -7.91 -2.83
N VAL A 298 0.37 -7.70 -4.04
CA VAL A 298 0.03 -6.40 -4.58
C VAL A 298 -1.49 -6.25 -4.58
N VAL A 299 -2.00 -5.17 -3.98
CA VAL A 299 -3.44 -4.93 -3.89
C VAL A 299 -3.91 -3.95 -4.98
N THR A 300 -4.98 -4.33 -5.67
CA THR A 300 -5.69 -3.48 -6.64
C THR A 300 -7.21 -3.64 -6.43
N THR A 301 -8.01 -2.87 -7.15
CA THR A 301 -9.48 -2.94 -7.09
C THR A 301 -10.00 -3.20 -8.50
N ASP A 302 -10.82 -4.23 -8.68
CA ASP A 302 -11.62 -4.39 -9.90
C ASP A 302 -12.99 -3.75 -9.70
N ILE A 303 -13.28 -2.70 -10.48
CA ILE A 303 -14.57 -2.01 -10.42
C ILE A 303 -15.68 -2.73 -11.21
N ASN A 304 -15.32 -3.69 -12.06
CA ASN A 304 -16.31 -4.48 -12.78
C ASN A 304 -16.90 -5.56 -11.87
N ALA A 305 -16.04 -6.38 -11.25
CA ALA A 305 -16.45 -7.36 -10.23
C ALA A 305 -16.74 -6.74 -8.85
N LYS A 306 -16.32 -5.49 -8.61
CA LYS A 306 -16.50 -4.72 -7.36
C LYS A 306 -15.81 -5.37 -6.16
N ILE A 307 -14.57 -5.81 -6.34
CA ILE A 307 -13.79 -6.52 -5.32
C ILE A 307 -12.40 -5.92 -5.09
N LYS A 308 -11.87 -6.13 -3.88
CA LYS A 308 -10.43 -6.06 -3.59
C LYS A 308 -9.78 -7.25 -4.31
N VAL A 309 -8.70 -7.01 -5.04
CA VAL A 309 -7.95 -8.05 -5.75
C VAL A 309 -6.54 -8.12 -5.18
N GLU A 310 -6.15 -9.32 -4.76
CA GLU A 310 -4.84 -9.63 -4.18
C GLU A 310 -4.01 -10.38 -5.21
N LEU A 311 -3.01 -9.74 -5.81
CA LEU A 311 -2.15 -10.33 -6.85
C LEU A 311 -0.84 -10.83 -6.22
N PRO A 312 -0.38 -12.07 -6.51
CA PRO A 312 -0.88 -12.98 -7.54
C PRO A 312 -2.01 -13.93 -7.12
N THR A 313 -2.40 -13.97 -5.83
CA THR A 313 -3.36 -14.95 -5.28
C THR A 313 -4.66 -15.08 -6.07
N MET A 314 -5.22 -13.95 -6.51
CA MET A 314 -6.46 -13.84 -7.27
C MET A 314 -6.22 -13.58 -8.76
N ALA A 315 -4.98 -13.68 -9.25
CA ALA A 315 -4.65 -13.42 -10.65
C ALA A 315 -5.34 -14.40 -11.61
N ASN A 316 -5.62 -15.63 -11.15
CA ASN A 316 -6.33 -16.66 -11.92
C ASN A 316 -7.78 -16.30 -12.28
N LEU A 317 -8.36 -15.25 -11.68
CA LEU A 317 -9.63 -14.66 -12.14
C LEU A 317 -9.49 -13.95 -13.50
N TYR A 318 -8.29 -13.49 -13.87
CA TYR A 318 -8.11 -12.58 -15.01
C TYR A 318 -7.10 -13.08 -16.04
N TRP A 319 -6.11 -13.85 -15.61
CA TRP A 319 -5.10 -14.51 -16.43
C TRP A 319 -5.22 -16.02 -16.23
N SER A 320 -5.31 -16.77 -17.33
CA SER A 320 -5.21 -18.24 -17.31
C SER A 320 -3.85 -18.69 -16.77
N GLU A 321 -3.75 -19.95 -16.33
CA GLU A 321 -2.48 -20.52 -15.90
C GLU A 321 -1.39 -20.45 -16.98
N GLU A 322 -1.77 -20.54 -18.26
CA GLU A 322 -0.83 -20.41 -19.36
C GLU A 322 -0.38 -18.95 -19.53
N GLU A 323 -1.28 -17.98 -19.46
CA GLU A 323 -0.90 -16.56 -19.50
C GLU A 323 0.04 -16.19 -18.35
N LEU A 324 -0.21 -16.69 -17.13
CA LEU A 324 0.63 -16.41 -15.95
C LEU A 324 2.08 -16.87 -16.11
N LYS A 325 2.37 -17.81 -17.01
CA LYS A 325 3.74 -18.24 -17.32
C LYS A 325 4.50 -17.24 -18.19
N HIS A 326 3.80 -16.33 -18.87
CA HIS A 326 4.39 -15.45 -19.89
C HIS A 326 4.25 -13.96 -19.57
N ILE A 327 3.28 -13.56 -18.72
CA ILE A 327 3.12 -12.14 -18.38
C ILE A 327 4.18 -11.66 -17.40
N SER A 328 4.53 -10.38 -17.54
CA SER A 328 5.42 -9.71 -16.59
C SER A 328 4.67 -9.31 -15.31
N PRO A 329 5.28 -9.50 -14.12
CA PRO A 329 4.69 -9.04 -12.87
C PRO A 329 4.56 -7.51 -12.78
N ALA A 330 5.20 -6.75 -13.69
CA ALA A 330 4.96 -5.32 -13.87
C ALA A 330 3.47 -4.99 -14.14
N GLU A 331 2.71 -5.90 -14.75
CA GLU A 331 1.27 -5.71 -14.96
C GLU A 331 0.49 -5.63 -13.65
N PHE A 332 0.90 -6.37 -12.61
CA PHE A 332 0.27 -6.31 -11.29
C PHE A 332 0.51 -4.96 -10.62
N VAL A 333 1.73 -4.43 -10.73
CA VAL A 333 2.06 -3.09 -10.22
C VAL A 333 1.31 -2.02 -11.02
N ARG A 334 1.22 -2.16 -12.34
CA ARG A 334 0.44 -1.25 -13.20
C ARG A 334 -1.04 -1.25 -12.85
N ALA A 335 -1.62 -2.40 -12.50
CA ALA A 335 -2.98 -2.49 -11.98
C ALA A 335 -3.13 -1.68 -10.69
N SER A 336 -2.24 -1.92 -9.71
CA SER A 336 -2.24 -1.25 -8.41
C SER A 336 -1.96 0.26 -8.48
N MET A 337 -1.25 0.73 -9.51
CA MET A 337 -0.93 2.15 -9.75
C MET A 337 -1.94 2.88 -10.63
N SER A 338 -3.10 2.28 -10.95
CA SER A 338 -4.14 2.88 -11.81
C SER A 338 -4.98 3.93 -11.07
N VAL A 339 -4.33 5.01 -10.58
CA VAL A 339 -4.99 6.05 -9.77
C VAL A 339 -6.15 6.69 -10.58
N PRO A 340 -7.41 6.60 -10.10
CA PRO A 340 -8.57 7.10 -10.83
C PRO A 340 -8.41 8.55 -11.28
N PHE A 341 -8.90 8.86 -12.48
CA PHE A 341 -8.80 10.15 -13.16
C PHE A 341 -7.38 10.61 -13.53
N PHE A 342 -6.33 10.08 -12.89
CA PHE A 342 -4.95 10.38 -13.25
C PHE A 342 -4.40 9.40 -14.28
N PHE A 343 -4.53 8.09 -14.04
CA PHE A 343 -4.18 7.03 -14.98
C PHE A 343 -5.43 6.38 -15.56
N GLU A 344 -5.31 5.87 -16.79
CA GLU A 344 -6.31 4.96 -17.35
C GLU A 344 -6.34 3.67 -16.51
N PRO A 345 -7.52 3.10 -16.25
CA PRO A 345 -7.65 1.81 -15.59
C PRO A 345 -7.00 0.75 -16.47
N LEU A 346 -6.27 -0.18 -15.85
CA LEU A 346 -5.75 -1.33 -16.58
C LEU A 346 -6.92 -2.26 -16.92
N GLN A 347 -7.13 -2.52 -18.20
CA GLN A 347 -8.18 -3.42 -18.66
C GLN A 347 -7.58 -4.74 -19.12
N LYS A 348 -7.92 -5.83 -18.43
CA LYS A 348 -7.50 -7.20 -18.81
C LYS A 348 -8.68 -7.96 -19.39
N ARG A 349 -8.62 -8.31 -20.67
CA ARG A 349 -9.60 -9.23 -21.29
C ARG A 349 -9.49 -10.60 -20.65
N ILE A 350 -10.62 -11.19 -20.28
CA ILE A 350 -10.69 -12.48 -19.59
C ILE A 350 -11.07 -13.54 -20.63
N ASN A 351 -10.27 -14.60 -20.74
CA ASN A 351 -10.63 -15.77 -21.54
C ASN A 351 -11.63 -16.63 -20.75
N LYS A 352 -12.93 -16.30 -20.87
CA LYS A 352 -14.01 -17.02 -20.16
C LYS A 352 -14.17 -18.48 -20.57
N ASP A 353 -13.59 -18.87 -21.71
CA ASP A 353 -13.66 -20.23 -22.23
C ASP A 353 -12.54 -21.12 -21.67
N ASP A 354 -11.54 -20.53 -21.01
CA ASP A 354 -10.45 -21.25 -20.35
C ASP A 354 -10.93 -21.94 -19.07
N ASP A 355 -10.54 -23.20 -18.87
CA ASP A 355 -10.99 -24.01 -17.75
C ASP A 355 -10.39 -23.56 -16.40
N SER A 356 -9.15 -23.07 -16.40
CA SER A 356 -8.52 -22.53 -15.17
C SER A 356 -9.23 -21.27 -14.69
N VAL A 357 -9.65 -20.42 -15.64
CA VAL A 357 -10.42 -19.20 -15.36
C VAL A 357 -11.83 -19.56 -14.86
N LYS A 358 -12.54 -20.47 -15.53
CA LYS A 358 -13.88 -20.92 -15.07
C LYS A 358 -13.83 -21.48 -13.66
N TYR A 359 -12.84 -22.30 -13.36
CA TYR A 359 -12.63 -22.85 -12.03
C TYR A 359 -12.37 -21.75 -11.01
N ALA A 360 -11.50 -20.78 -11.32
CA ALA A 360 -11.20 -19.67 -10.42
C ALA A 360 -12.44 -18.81 -10.10
N TRP A 361 -13.23 -18.45 -11.12
CA TRP A 361 -14.48 -17.69 -10.92
C TRP A 361 -15.52 -18.48 -10.12
N ARG A 362 -15.60 -19.79 -10.32
CA ARG A 362 -16.46 -20.65 -9.52
C ARG A 362 -16.00 -20.72 -8.06
N PHE A 363 -14.69 -20.84 -7.82
CA PHE A 363 -14.10 -20.98 -6.49
C PHE A 363 -14.19 -19.68 -5.68
N TRP A 364 -13.74 -18.56 -6.24
CA TRP A 364 -13.66 -17.28 -5.53
C TRP A 364 -14.98 -16.54 -5.47
N MET A 365 -15.75 -16.57 -6.57
CA MET A 365 -16.92 -15.70 -6.76
C MET A 365 -18.25 -16.48 -6.79
N ASN A 366 -18.20 -17.82 -6.75
CA ASN A 366 -19.38 -18.69 -6.93
C ASN A 366 -20.15 -18.40 -8.23
N THR A 367 -19.46 -17.91 -9.26
CA THR A 367 -20.05 -17.48 -10.54
C THR A 367 -20.20 -18.64 -11.52
N GLN A 368 -21.24 -18.60 -12.36
CA GLN A 368 -21.40 -19.55 -13.46
C GLN A 368 -20.60 -19.11 -14.70
N PRO A 369 -20.11 -20.02 -15.56
CA PRO A 369 -19.26 -19.66 -16.70
C PRO A 369 -19.83 -18.57 -17.63
N GLN A 370 -21.15 -18.54 -17.84
CA GLN A 370 -21.82 -17.54 -18.66
C GLN A 370 -21.83 -16.13 -18.07
N ASP A 371 -21.68 -16.01 -16.75
CA ASP A 371 -21.74 -14.75 -16.00
C ASP A 371 -20.35 -14.18 -15.70
N ILE A 372 -19.29 -14.86 -16.17
CA ILE A 372 -17.91 -14.35 -16.09
C ILE A 372 -17.82 -13.08 -16.92
N TYR A 373 -17.37 -12.00 -16.28
CA TYR A 373 -17.17 -10.72 -16.96
C TYR A 373 -16.12 -10.87 -18.08
N PRO A 374 -16.31 -10.23 -19.25
CA PRO A 374 -15.37 -10.35 -20.37
C PRO A 374 -14.05 -9.58 -20.15
N VAL A 375 -14.01 -8.68 -19.17
CA VAL A 375 -12.87 -7.80 -18.88
C VAL A 375 -12.82 -7.48 -17.39
N GLY A 376 -11.63 -7.54 -16.79
CA GLY A 376 -11.35 -6.94 -15.48
C GLY A 376 -10.91 -5.50 -15.66
N ILE A 377 -11.45 -4.57 -14.86
CA ILE A 377 -11.15 -3.14 -14.94
C ILE A 377 -10.49 -2.71 -13.63
N PHE A 378 -9.17 -2.65 -13.64
CA PHE A 378 -8.38 -2.39 -12.45
C PHE A 378 -8.14 -0.90 -12.25
N ILE A 379 -8.38 -0.45 -11.01
CA ILE A 379 -7.97 0.86 -10.50
C ILE A 379 -7.04 0.69 -9.29
N ASP A 380 -6.45 1.79 -8.84
CA ASP A 380 -5.59 1.82 -7.66
C ASP A 380 -6.29 1.21 -6.43
N GLY A 381 -5.55 0.33 -5.75
CA GLY A 381 -6.07 -0.44 -4.61
C GLY A 381 -6.48 0.43 -3.42
N GLY A 382 -5.94 1.64 -3.32
CA GLY A 382 -6.29 2.61 -2.29
C GLY A 382 -7.74 3.10 -2.38
N SER A 383 -8.47 2.72 -3.43
CA SER A 383 -9.91 2.91 -3.54
C SER A 383 -10.71 2.05 -2.53
N ILE A 384 -10.19 0.88 -2.15
CA ILE A 384 -10.82 -0.02 -1.16
C ILE A 384 -9.90 -0.23 0.06
N SER A 385 -8.64 -0.60 -0.16
CA SER A 385 -7.66 -0.93 0.88
C SER A 385 -6.30 -0.32 0.53
N ASN A 386 -6.00 0.82 1.17
CA ASN A 386 -4.77 1.56 0.97
C ASN A 386 -3.62 0.99 1.80
N PHE A 387 -3.94 0.35 2.93
CA PHE A 387 -2.98 -0.25 3.85
C PHE A 387 -3.40 -1.69 4.20
N PRO A 388 -2.99 -2.68 3.39
CA PRO A 388 -3.56 -4.04 3.43
C PRO A 388 -2.91 -4.90 4.53
N ILE A 389 -2.98 -4.42 5.77
CA ILE A 389 -2.39 -5.08 6.94
C ILE A 389 -3.19 -6.31 7.39
N ASP A 390 -4.46 -6.38 6.99
CA ASP A 390 -5.35 -7.51 7.21
C ASP A 390 -4.82 -8.80 6.56
N LEU A 391 -4.10 -8.70 5.45
CA LEU A 391 -3.59 -9.83 4.67
C LEU A 391 -2.73 -10.80 5.49
N PHE A 392 -1.98 -10.28 6.46
CA PHE A 392 -1.04 -11.07 7.26
C PHE A 392 -1.54 -11.28 8.69
N HIS A 393 -2.82 -11.01 8.96
CA HIS A 393 -3.44 -11.41 10.20
C HIS A 393 -3.67 -12.93 10.23
N MET A 394 -2.85 -13.65 11.00
CA MET A 394 -3.03 -15.07 11.27
C MET A 394 -3.58 -15.30 12.69
N SER A 395 -4.71 -16.01 12.78
CA SER A 395 -5.38 -16.44 14.02
C SER A 395 -5.35 -17.96 14.23
N GLU A 396 -4.50 -18.66 13.47
CA GLU A 396 -4.35 -20.12 13.53
C GLU A 396 -3.30 -20.57 14.55
N PHE A 397 -2.37 -19.69 14.93
CA PHE A 397 -1.27 -20.02 15.85
C PHE A 397 -1.31 -19.17 17.09
N PHE A 398 -1.16 -19.84 18.23
CA PHE A 398 -1.05 -19.18 19.51
C PHE A 398 0.29 -18.45 19.66
N TYR A 399 1.42 -19.15 19.50
CA TYR A 399 2.74 -18.56 19.70
C TYR A 399 3.29 -17.90 18.42
N PRO A 400 3.41 -16.56 18.39
CA PRO A 400 3.92 -15.84 17.23
C PRO A 400 5.43 -16.06 17.06
N ARG A 401 5.86 -16.34 15.82
CA ARG A 401 7.26 -16.64 15.45
C ARG A 401 7.98 -15.44 14.83
N MET A 402 7.23 -14.52 14.24
CA MET A 402 7.72 -13.29 13.64
C MET A 402 6.68 -12.17 13.81
N PRO A 403 7.09 -10.90 13.82
CA PRO A 403 6.18 -9.78 13.86
C PRO A 403 5.71 -9.35 12.46
N LEU A 404 4.62 -8.60 12.46
CA LEU A 404 4.15 -7.81 11.34
C LEU A 404 4.58 -6.35 11.51
N PHE A 405 5.35 -5.82 10.58
CA PHE A 405 5.74 -4.42 10.53
C PHE A 405 4.96 -3.71 9.44
N GLY A 406 4.36 -2.58 9.80
CA GLY A 406 3.52 -1.78 8.94
C GLY A 406 4.05 -0.36 8.84
N VAL A 407 4.18 0.17 7.63
CA VAL A 407 4.53 1.57 7.41
C VAL A 407 3.37 2.31 6.73
N ARG A 408 2.97 3.41 7.37
CA ARG A 408 1.91 4.30 6.91
C ARG A 408 2.46 5.66 6.56
N LEU A 409 1.87 6.29 5.54
CA LEU A 409 2.31 7.58 5.03
C LEU A 409 1.26 8.61 5.44
N THR A 410 1.66 9.60 6.23
CA THR A 410 0.74 10.61 6.76
C THR A 410 1.14 12.01 6.32
N SER A 411 0.13 12.88 6.21
CA SER A 411 0.33 14.33 6.13
C SER A 411 -0.25 15.00 7.39
N LYS A 412 0.29 16.15 7.79
CA LYS A 412 -0.20 16.98 8.90
C LYS A 412 -1.68 17.33 8.73
N SER A 413 -2.15 17.50 7.49
CA SER A 413 -3.56 17.69 7.19
C SER A 413 -4.45 16.50 7.55
N GLU A 414 -3.91 15.28 7.54
CA GLU A 414 -4.62 14.07 7.96
C GLU A 414 -4.54 13.87 9.47
N THR A 415 -3.37 14.11 10.08
CA THR A 415 -3.17 14.02 11.54
C THR A 415 -4.03 15.04 12.30
N ASP A 416 -4.13 16.28 11.81
CA ASP A 416 -5.02 17.31 12.39
C ASP A 416 -6.52 16.98 12.17
N SER A 417 -6.83 16.12 11.19
CA SER A 417 -8.20 15.69 10.87
C SER A 417 -8.67 14.44 11.63
N GLU A 418 -7.84 13.86 12.50
CA GLU A 418 -8.27 12.80 13.42
C GLU A 418 -9.37 13.28 14.38
N LYS A 419 -9.43 14.59 14.64
CA LYS A 419 -10.65 15.24 15.12
C LYS A 419 -11.65 15.26 13.97
N GLY A 420 -12.63 14.36 14.04
CA GLY A 420 -13.70 14.26 13.04
C GLY A 420 -14.25 15.63 12.63
N LYS A 421 -14.56 15.77 11.34
CA LYS A 421 -15.09 17.03 10.80
C LYS A 421 -16.42 17.39 11.48
N THR A 422 -16.67 18.67 11.71
CA THR A 422 -17.95 19.14 12.25
C THR A 422 -19.08 18.93 11.25
N SER A 423 -20.33 18.92 11.73
CA SER A 423 -21.52 18.87 10.86
C SER A 423 -21.52 20.00 9.82
N GLU A 424 -21.11 21.21 10.20
CA GLU A 424 -20.98 22.36 9.31
C GLU A 424 -19.94 22.14 8.21
N GLN A 425 -18.81 21.49 8.53
CA GLN A 425 -17.77 21.17 7.55
C GLN A 425 -18.23 20.08 6.57
N ILE A 426 -18.91 19.06 7.07
CA ILE A 426 -19.42 17.94 6.26
C ILE A 426 -20.55 18.43 5.33
N MET A 427 -21.49 19.19 5.87
CA MET A 427 -22.71 19.65 5.18
C MET A 427 -22.52 20.97 4.40
N LYS A 428 -21.28 21.51 4.35
CA LYS A 428 -20.97 22.81 3.73
C LYS A 428 -21.50 22.95 2.30
N THR A 429 -21.41 21.89 1.49
CA THR A 429 -21.95 21.84 0.13
C THR A 429 -22.36 20.41 -0.22
N PRO A 430 -23.26 20.18 -1.19
CA PRO A 430 -23.57 18.84 -1.68
C PRO A 430 -22.33 18.07 -2.16
N PHE A 431 -21.35 18.76 -2.74
CA PHE A 431 -20.06 18.18 -3.14
C PHE A 431 -19.19 17.81 -1.93
N SER A 432 -19.17 18.62 -0.87
CA SER A 432 -18.50 18.28 0.40
C SER A 432 -19.13 17.03 1.02
N TYR A 433 -20.46 16.98 1.08
CA TYR A 433 -21.19 15.83 1.62
C TYR A 433 -20.90 14.55 0.83
N ALA A 434 -21.04 14.58 -0.49
CA ALA A 434 -20.71 13.45 -1.37
C ALA A 434 -19.24 13.03 -1.26
N GLY A 435 -18.32 14.00 -1.21
CA GLY A 435 -16.89 13.74 -1.04
C GLY A 435 -16.57 13.05 0.30
N ASN A 436 -17.23 13.43 1.39
CA ASN A 436 -17.05 12.78 2.70
C ASN A 436 -17.64 11.36 2.73
N ILE A 437 -18.75 11.09 2.02
CA ILE A 437 -19.26 9.71 1.84
C ILE A 437 -18.22 8.86 1.10
N ILE A 438 -17.72 9.34 -0.05
CA ILE A 438 -16.71 8.63 -0.84
C ILE A 438 -15.44 8.37 -0.01
N ASN A 439 -14.97 9.38 0.73
CA ASN A 439 -13.81 9.23 1.60
C ASN A 439 -14.04 8.27 2.77
N THR A 440 -15.28 8.10 3.22
CA THR A 440 -15.63 7.13 4.27
C THR A 440 -15.59 5.70 3.73
N LEU A 441 -16.02 5.50 2.48
CA LEU A 441 -15.93 4.21 1.79
C LEU A 441 -14.47 3.86 1.46
N LYS A 442 -13.68 4.87 1.08
CA LYS A 442 -12.24 4.74 0.83
C LYS A 442 -11.49 4.45 2.14
N GLY A 443 -10.89 3.26 2.27
CA GLY A 443 -10.17 2.85 3.48
C GLY A 443 -11.07 2.37 4.62
N PHE A 444 -12.37 2.14 4.35
CA PHE A 444 -13.29 1.52 5.31
C PHE A 444 -12.77 0.16 5.79
N ASN A 445 -12.27 -0.67 4.87
CA ASN A 445 -11.74 -2.00 5.21
C ASN A 445 -10.58 -1.89 6.21
N ASP A 446 -9.59 -1.05 5.90
CA ASP A 446 -8.41 -0.87 6.75
C ASP A 446 -8.80 -0.33 8.13
N LYS A 447 -9.68 0.67 8.18
CA LYS A 447 -10.16 1.26 9.44
C LYS A 447 -11.00 0.28 10.25
N SER A 448 -11.88 -0.48 9.60
CA SER A 448 -12.71 -1.50 10.25
C SER A 448 -11.84 -2.58 10.87
N PHE A 449 -10.83 -3.06 10.14
CA PHE A 449 -9.87 -4.03 10.65
C PHE A 449 -9.07 -3.48 11.84
N LEU A 450 -8.48 -2.28 11.72
CA LEU A 450 -7.66 -1.69 12.78
C LEU A 450 -8.46 -1.30 14.02
N THR A 451 -9.75 -0.99 13.88
CA THR A 451 -10.64 -0.73 15.03
C THR A 451 -10.97 -2.02 15.79
N LYS A 452 -10.99 -3.17 15.10
CA LYS A 452 -11.19 -4.49 15.71
C LYS A 452 -9.90 -5.05 16.31
N HIS A 453 -8.76 -4.70 15.73
CA HIS A 453 -7.43 -5.21 16.10
C HIS A 453 -6.45 -4.06 16.39
N THR A 454 -6.73 -3.21 17.38
CA THR A 454 -5.89 -2.02 17.67
C THR A 454 -4.46 -2.36 18.06
N PHE A 455 -4.20 -3.60 18.47
CA PHE A 455 -2.87 -4.16 18.65
C PHE A 455 -1.90 -3.74 17.54
N TYR A 456 -2.34 -3.79 16.28
CA TYR A 456 -1.47 -3.45 15.15
C TYR A 456 -1.07 -1.97 15.19
N THR A 457 -2.01 -1.08 15.50
CA THR A 457 -1.74 0.35 15.70
C THR A 457 -0.72 0.61 16.81
N LEU A 458 -0.78 -0.16 17.89
CA LEU A 458 0.11 0.03 19.06
C LEU A 458 1.51 -0.57 18.84
N TYR A 459 1.59 -1.76 18.24
CA TYR A 459 2.79 -2.59 18.28
C TYR A 459 3.40 -2.92 16.90
N SER A 460 2.68 -2.65 15.80
CA SER A 460 3.10 -3.05 14.44
C SER A 460 3.31 -1.88 13.49
N ILE A 461 2.60 -0.78 13.68
CA ILE A 461 2.54 0.32 12.71
C ILE A 461 3.44 1.49 13.12
N GLN A 462 4.15 2.03 12.14
CA GLN A 462 4.83 3.32 12.22
C GLN A 462 4.30 4.26 11.12
N ASN A 463 4.00 5.49 11.51
CA ASN A 463 3.65 6.56 10.57
C ASN A 463 4.91 7.34 10.16
N VAL A 464 4.96 7.76 8.90
CA VAL A 464 6.00 8.63 8.34
C VAL A 464 5.37 9.95 7.92
N ASP A 465 5.84 11.05 8.50
CA ASP A 465 5.40 12.39 8.13
C ASP A 465 5.95 12.78 6.75
N CYS A 466 5.05 12.82 5.77
CA CYS A 466 5.33 13.19 4.38
C CYS A 466 4.84 14.61 4.03
N SER A 467 4.51 15.43 5.03
CA SER A 467 3.94 16.78 4.85
C SER A 467 4.81 17.74 4.06
N SER A 468 6.10 17.44 3.90
CA SER A 468 7.03 18.23 3.10
C SER A 468 6.67 18.23 1.60
N SER A 469 5.90 17.26 1.12
CA SER A 469 5.52 17.17 -0.29
C SER A 469 4.08 16.68 -0.50
N SER A 470 3.51 16.93 -1.66
CA SER A 470 2.20 16.39 -2.03
C SER A 470 2.35 15.00 -2.65
N TRP A 471 1.48 14.06 -2.27
CA TRP A 471 1.46 12.69 -2.82
C TRP A 471 1.16 12.64 -4.34
N LEU A 472 0.67 13.73 -4.94
CA LEU A 472 0.48 13.89 -6.38
C LEU A 472 1.56 14.77 -7.04
N ASN A 473 2.67 15.09 -6.36
CA ASN A 473 3.74 15.91 -6.95
C ASN A 473 4.66 15.09 -7.88
N PHE A 474 4.21 14.81 -9.11
CA PHE A 474 5.03 14.12 -10.11
C PHE A 474 6.25 14.92 -10.59
N PHE A 475 6.36 16.21 -10.25
CA PHE A 475 7.47 17.08 -10.62
C PHE A 475 8.49 17.26 -9.48
N MET A 476 8.47 16.32 -8.53
CA MET A 476 9.36 16.26 -7.38
C MET A 476 10.84 16.23 -7.80
N LYS A 477 11.64 17.13 -7.21
CA LYS A 477 13.09 17.17 -7.40
C LYS A 477 13.79 16.08 -6.57
N ARG A 478 15.06 15.84 -6.88
CA ARG A 478 15.88 14.85 -6.16
C ARG A 478 15.95 15.17 -4.65
N GLU A 479 16.09 16.44 -4.29
CA GLU A 479 16.21 16.87 -2.90
C GLU A 479 14.94 16.53 -2.09
N GLU A 480 13.75 16.66 -2.70
CA GLU A 480 12.49 16.24 -2.07
C GLU A 480 12.42 14.72 -1.87
N LYS A 481 12.94 13.92 -2.81
CA LYS A 481 13.04 12.46 -2.64
C LYS A 481 13.98 12.10 -1.50
N GLU A 482 15.11 12.79 -1.39
CA GLU A 482 16.07 12.62 -0.30
C GLU A 482 15.45 13.00 1.05
N GLN A 483 14.67 14.08 1.12
CA GLN A 483 13.91 14.44 2.34
C GLN A 483 12.93 13.36 2.76
N LEU A 484 12.13 12.84 1.82
CA LEU A 484 11.18 11.75 2.10
C LEU A 484 11.89 10.47 2.53
N PHE A 485 12.99 10.11 1.86
CA PHE A 485 13.84 8.98 2.25
C PHE A 485 14.34 9.13 3.68
N ASN A 486 14.85 10.32 4.05
CA ASN A 486 15.30 10.57 5.42
C ASN A 486 14.14 10.52 6.44
N ALA A 487 12.95 11.03 6.10
CA ALA A 487 11.78 10.92 6.98
C ALA A 487 11.40 9.46 7.26
N GLY A 488 11.40 8.62 6.22
CA GLY A 488 11.18 7.18 6.36
C GLY A 488 12.25 6.49 7.20
N PHE A 489 13.52 6.86 6.98
CA PHE A 489 14.65 6.33 7.73
C PHE A 489 14.56 6.65 9.23
N LEU A 490 14.31 7.91 9.57
CA LEU A 490 14.12 8.36 10.95
C LEU A 490 12.96 7.61 11.64
N ALA A 491 11.86 7.41 10.91
CA ALA A 491 10.70 6.67 11.41
C ALA A 491 11.02 5.19 11.67
N ALA A 492 11.85 4.55 10.83
CA ALA A 492 12.32 3.19 11.08
C ALA A 492 13.17 3.11 12.35
N LEU A 493 14.09 4.06 12.55
CA LEU A 493 14.89 4.11 13.80
C LEU A 493 14.01 4.27 15.04
N ASP A 494 12.99 5.15 14.99
CA ASP A 494 12.04 5.31 16.09
C ASP A 494 11.26 4.03 16.37
N PHE A 495 10.77 3.39 15.31
CA PHE A 495 10.02 2.15 15.42
C PHE A 495 10.86 1.05 16.06
N LEU A 496 12.06 0.79 15.54
CA LEU A 496 12.96 -0.25 16.05
C LEU A 496 13.42 0.03 17.48
N ASN A 497 13.68 1.30 17.81
CA ASN A 497 14.05 1.70 19.15
C ASN A 497 12.91 1.49 20.17
N ARG A 498 11.65 1.68 19.75
CA ARG A 498 10.47 1.45 20.60
C ARG A 498 10.03 0.00 20.63
N PHE A 499 10.30 -0.77 19.59
CA PHE A 499 9.83 -2.15 19.46
C PHE A 499 10.38 -3.06 20.56
N ASP A 500 9.52 -3.93 21.06
CA ASP A 500 9.80 -4.93 22.09
C ASP A 500 9.16 -6.25 21.65
N TRP A 501 9.99 -7.23 21.31
CA TRP A 501 9.54 -8.52 20.79
C TRP A 501 8.78 -9.34 21.82
N GLU A 502 9.24 -9.40 23.07
CA GLU A 502 8.55 -10.19 24.11
C GLU A 502 7.19 -9.59 24.44
N LYS A 503 7.10 -8.26 24.50
CA LYS A 503 5.81 -7.58 24.66
C LYS A 503 4.89 -7.83 23.46
N TYR A 504 5.41 -7.75 22.24
CA TYR A 504 4.66 -8.08 21.02
C TYR A 504 4.08 -9.50 21.09
N LYS A 505 4.91 -10.49 21.46
CA LYS A 505 4.49 -11.90 21.56
C LYS A 505 3.36 -12.07 22.58
N TYR A 506 3.51 -11.49 23.77
CA TYR A 506 2.49 -11.52 24.82
C TYR A 506 1.14 -10.97 24.32
N GLU A 507 1.15 -9.78 23.75
CA GLU A 507 -0.06 -9.09 23.32
C GLU A 507 -0.73 -9.79 22.11
N ARG A 508 0.04 -10.38 21.19
CA ARG A 508 -0.51 -11.24 20.13
C ARG A 508 -1.19 -12.49 20.68
N MET A 509 -0.59 -13.14 21.67
CA MET A 509 -1.18 -14.32 22.31
C MET A 509 -2.51 -13.96 23.02
N MET A 510 -2.60 -12.76 23.62
CA MET A 510 -3.86 -12.27 24.20
C MET A 510 -4.97 -12.08 23.15
N ILE A 511 -4.65 -11.56 21.96
CA ILE A 511 -5.62 -11.46 20.85
C ILE A 511 -6.11 -12.84 20.43
N TYR A 512 -5.20 -13.80 20.29
CA TYR A 512 -5.58 -15.17 19.94
C TYR A 512 -6.55 -15.74 20.99
N MET A 513 -6.25 -15.58 22.29
CA MET A 513 -7.15 -16.04 23.35
C MET A 513 -8.52 -15.36 23.29
N LYS A 514 -8.57 -14.06 22.99
CA LYS A 514 -9.83 -13.32 22.80
C LYS A 514 -10.65 -13.88 21.63
N GLU A 515 -10.02 -14.09 20.48
CA GLU A 515 -10.69 -14.58 19.26
C GLU A 515 -11.21 -16.01 19.40
N LYS A 516 -10.50 -16.85 20.16
CA LYS A 516 -10.93 -18.21 20.49
C LYS A 516 -11.88 -18.27 21.69
N LYS A 517 -12.31 -17.13 22.24
CA LYS A 517 -13.20 -17.02 23.40
C LYS A 517 -12.67 -17.74 24.66
N ILE A 518 -11.34 -17.76 24.80
CA ILE A 518 -10.65 -18.29 25.99
C ILE A 518 -10.67 -17.24 27.11
N LEU A 519 -10.66 -15.96 26.75
CA LEU A 519 -10.90 -14.86 27.70
C LEU A 519 -12.41 -14.65 27.90
N LYS A 520 -12.85 -14.50 29.15
CA LYS A 520 -14.23 -14.17 29.52
C LYS A 520 -14.61 -12.81 28.95
N GLU A 521 -15.77 -12.72 28.29
CA GLU A 521 -16.23 -11.51 27.60
C GLU A 521 -16.55 -10.34 28.56
N GLU A 522 -16.79 -10.63 29.84
CA GLU A 522 -17.27 -9.65 30.83
C GLU A 522 -16.14 -8.79 31.47
N ASP A 523 -14.87 -9.21 31.37
CA ASP A 523 -13.77 -8.64 32.17
C ASP A 523 -12.60 -8.07 31.35
N THR A 524 -12.77 -7.71 30.08
CA THR A 524 -11.70 -7.01 29.34
C THR A 524 -11.88 -5.49 29.38
N PRO A 525 -11.41 -4.76 30.42
CA PRO A 525 -11.17 -3.35 30.27
C PRO A 525 -9.96 -3.22 29.34
N THR A 526 -10.19 -2.76 28.12
CA THR A 526 -9.14 -2.32 27.16
C THR A 526 -8.18 -3.40 26.63
N VAL A 527 -8.71 -4.39 25.93
CA VAL A 527 -8.04 -4.94 24.73
C VAL A 527 -8.96 -4.70 23.54
N GLY A 528 -9.19 -3.41 23.27
CA GLY A 528 -9.93 -2.91 22.11
C GLY A 528 -8.95 -2.37 21.13
#